data_AF-A0A8S8Z2E2-F1
#
_entry.id   AF-A0A8S8Z2E2-F1
#
_cell.length_a   1.000
_cell.length_b   1.000
_cell.length_c   1.000
_cell.angle_alpha   90.00
_cell.angle_beta   90.00
_cell.angle_gamma   90.00
#
_symmetry.space_group_name_H-M   'P 1'
#
loop_
_entity.id
_entity.type
_entity.pdbx_description
1 polymer ?
#
loop_
_entity_poly.entity_id
_entity_poly.type
_entity_poly.pdbx_seq_one_letter_code
_entity_poly.pdbx_strand_id
1 'polypeptide(L)'
;MIPPGPAGKIASIESGEFDITTTVCTLEDGTEVAMMQEWPVRTPRPFIQKNAPDVPLVTGQRILDFLFPLAKGGTAGIPGPFGAGKTVTQQQLARWSDAQIVVYIGCGERGNEMTEVLTEFPHLMDPQNWQTADEQDHDDSKHLQHAGRRA
;
A
#
# COMPACT_ATOMS: atom_id res chain seq x y z
N MET A 1 -0.73 -6.07 -13.44
CA MET A 1 -0.48 -4.89 -14.31
C MET A 1 0.70 -5.22 -15.22
N ILE A 2 0.68 -4.79 -16.48
CA ILE A 2 1.83 -4.96 -17.38
C ILE A 2 2.94 -4.00 -16.95
N PRO A 3 4.22 -4.43 -16.90
CA PRO A 3 5.34 -3.55 -16.61
C PRO A 3 5.37 -2.34 -17.56
N PRO A 4 5.88 -1.18 -17.14
CA PRO A 4 6.03 -0.04 -18.04
C PRO A 4 7.03 -0.36 -19.18
N GLY A 5 6.61 -0.15 -20.43
CA GLY A 5 7.45 -0.34 -21.61
C GLY A 5 6.78 -1.23 -22.66
N PRO A 6 6.57 -2.54 -22.39
CA PRO A 6 5.83 -3.42 -23.28
C PRO A 6 4.42 -2.92 -23.54
N ALA A 7 4.08 -2.71 -24.81
CA ALA A 7 2.75 -2.34 -25.26
C ALA A 7 2.40 -3.24 -26.44
N GLY A 8 1.31 -3.98 -26.33
CA GLY A 8 0.95 -4.96 -27.35
C GLY A 8 -0.38 -5.62 -27.05
N LYS A 9 -0.78 -6.52 -27.95
CA LYS A 9 -1.93 -7.40 -27.74
C LYS A 9 -1.48 -8.64 -26.95
N ILE A 10 -2.38 -9.14 -26.13
CA ILE A 10 -2.20 -10.37 -25.38
C ILE A 10 -2.38 -11.53 -26.37
N ALA A 11 -1.36 -12.40 -26.47
CA ALA A 11 -1.41 -13.61 -27.28
C ALA A 11 -2.06 -14.77 -26.51
N SER A 12 -1.68 -14.94 -25.24
CA SER A 12 -2.23 -15.95 -24.34
C SER A 12 -2.27 -15.43 -22.91
N ILE A 13 -3.29 -15.87 -22.18
CA ILE A 13 -3.44 -15.64 -20.75
C ILE A 13 -4.04 -16.90 -20.12
N GLU A 14 -3.47 -17.33 -19.02
CA GLU A 14 -3.94 -18.52 -18.29
C GLU A 14 -4.44 -18.14 -16.91
N SER A 15 -5.52 -18.77 -16.50
CA SER A 15 -6.08 -18.67 -15.15
C SER A 15 -5.78 -19.95 -14.37
N GLY A 16 -5.31 -19.82 -13.14
CA GLY A 16 -4.95 -20.95 -12.30
C GLY A 16 -4.15 -20.52 -11.09
N GLU A 17 -3.70 -21.51 -10.32
CA GLU A 17 -2.73 -21.30 -9.24
C GLU A 17 -1.33 -21.39 -9.82
N PHE A 18 -0.59 -20.29 -9.74
CA PHE A 18 0.77 -20.16 -10.26
C PHE A 18 1.65 -19.48 -9.22
N ASP A 19 2.96 -19.76 -9.26
CA ASP A 19 3.93 -19.01 -8.46
C ASP A 19 4.09 -17.59 -9.03
N ILE A 20 4.51 -16.65 -8.20
CA ILE A 20 4.68 -15.23 -8.60
C ILE A 20 5.70 -15.02 -9.73
N THR A 21 6.60 -16.00 -9.91
CA THR A 21 7.66 -16.01 -10.92
C THR A 21 7.24 -16.72 -12.21
N THR A 22 6.14 -17.46 -12.21
CA THR A 22 5.66 -18.16 -13.39
C THR A 22 5.06 -17.17 -14.39
N THR A 23 5.36 -17.37 -15.67
CA THR A 23 4.76 -16.61 -16.77
C THR A 23 3.27 -16.93 -16.87
N VAL A 24 2.42 -15.92 -16.68
CA VAL A 24 0.94 -16.05 -16.71
C VAL A 24 0.32 -15.43 -17.96
N CYS A 25 1.07 -14.59 -18.66
CA CYS A 25 0.62 -13.88 -19.85
C CYS A 25 1.78 -13.74 -20.84
N THR A 26 1.48 -13.94 -22.12
CA THR A 26 2.44 -13.72 -23.22
C THR A 26 1.86 -12.71 -24.18
N LEU A 27 2.67 -11.73 -24.58
CA LEU A 27 2.31 -10.72 -25.58
C LEU A 27 2.62 -11.23 -27.00
N GLU A 28 1.97 -10.65 -28.02
CA GLU A 28 2.22 -10.99 -29.44
C GLU A 28 3.68 -10.73 -29.88
N ASP A 29 4.40 -9.84 -29.18
CA ASP A 29 5.82 -9.56 -29.41
C ASP A 29 6.77 -10.62 -28.82
N GLY A 30 6.22 -11.64 -28.14
CA GLY A 30 6.96 -12.69 -27.46
C GLY A 30 7.40 -12.35 -26.04
N THR A 31 7.00 -11.19 -25.50
CA THR A 31 7.30 -10.81 -24.13
C THR A 31 6.49 -11.64 -23.14
N GLU A 32 7.20 -12.29 -22.23
CA GLU A 32 6.62 -13.04 -21.11
C GLU A 32 6.37 -12.12 -19.91
N VAL A 33 5.19 -12.24 -19.31
CA VAL A 33 4.76 -11.45 -18.16
C VAL A 33 4.41 -12.38 -17.00
N ALA A 34 5.16 -12.25 -15.91
CA ALA A 34 4.89 -12.87 -14.62
C ALA A 34 4.12 -11.93 -13.69
N MET A 35 3.66 -12.43 -12.55
CA MET A 35 2.94 -11.62 -11.55
C MET A 35 3.88 -10.65 -10.82
N MET A 36 5.13 -11.06 -10.57
CA MET A 36 6.16 -10.23 -9.96
C MET A 36 6.90 -9.38 -11.00
N GLN A 37 7.18 -8.12 -10.64
CA GLN A 37 8.00 -7.22 -11.42
C GLN A 37 9.08 -6.58 -10.54
N GLU A 38 10.30 -6.52 -11.05
CA GLU A 38 11.38 -5.77 -10.42
C GLU A 38 11.36 -4.31 -10.87
N TRP A 39 11.67 -3.40 -9.95
CA TRP A 39 11.73 -1.97 -10.28
C TRP A 39 12.84 -1.27 -9.49
N PRO A 40 13.72 -0.49 -10.15
CA PRO A 40 14.80 0.21 -9.47
C PRO A 40 14.26 1.29 -8.52
N VAL A 41 14.63 1.21 -7.25
CA VAL A 41 14.10 2.08 -6.17
C VAL A 41 14.40 3.57 -6.36
N ARG A 42 15.44 3.92 -7.14
CA ARG A 42 15.83 5.31 -7.42
C ARG A 42 15.16 5.92 -8.65
N THR A 43 14.38 5.13 -9.39
CA THR A 43 13.65 5.60 -10.57
C THR A 43 12.17 5.65 -10.21
N PRO A 44 11.50 6.81 -10.27
CA PRO A 44 10.06 6.86 -10.01
C PRO A 44 9.30 6.02 -11.04
N ARG A 45 8.24 5.33 -10.60
CA ARG A 45 7.35 4.62 -11.53
C ARG A 45 6.64 5.63 -12.42
N PRO A 46 6.54 5.39 -13.74
CA PRO A 46 5.90 6.31 -14.66
C PRO A 46 4.40 6.39 -14.38
N PHE A 47 3.84 7.56 -14.61
CA PHE A 47 2.41 7.86 -14.50
C PHE A 47 2.01 8.77 -15.66
N ILE A 48 0.73 8.81 -16.00
CA ILE A 48 0.22 9.59 -17.14
C ILE A 48 0.29 11.10 -16.85
N GLN A 49 -0.28 11.52 -15.72
CA GLN A 49 -0.33 12.92 -15.31
C GLN A 49 -0.39 13.03 -13.78
N LYS A 50 0.24 14.08 -13.24
CA LYS A 50 0.09 14.47 -11.83
C LYS A 50 -1.05 15.47 -11.71
N ASN A 51 -2.13 15.07 -11.08
CA ASN A 51 -3.27 15.95 -10.81
C ASN A 51 -2.99 16.84 -9.59
N ALA A 52 -3.59 18.03 -9.58
CA ALA A 52 -3.59 18.86 -8.39
C ALA A 52 -4.43 18.18 -7.30
N PRO A 53 -3.94 18.07 -6.06
CA PRO A 53 -4.65 17.37 -5.00
C PRO A 53 -5.81 18.22 -4.49
N ASP A 54 -7.03 17.77 -4.75
CA ASP A 54 -8.30 18.43 -4.40
C ASP A 54 -9.16 17.60 -3.41
N VAL A 55 -8.89 16.30 -3.30
CA VAL A 55 -9.55 15.40 -2.36
C VAL A 55 -8.82 15.40 -1.01
N PRO A 56 -9.49 15.65 0.13
CA PRO A 56 -8.88 15.54 1.44
C PRO A 56 -8.57 14.09 1.82
N LEU A 57 -7.46 13.87 2.51
CA LEU A 57 -7.18 12.65 3.26
C LEU A 57 -7.81 12.82 4.64
N VAL A 58 -8.86 12.03 4.92
CA VAL A 58 -9.55 12.09 6.21
C VAL A 58 -8.71 11.31 7.21
N THR A 59 -8.23 11.96 8.25
CA THR A 59 -7.28 11.37 9.22
C THR A 59 -7.95 10.83 10.48
N GLY A 60 -9.21 11.22 10.73
CA GLY A 60 -9.93 10.95 11.98
C GLY A 60 -9.45 11.81 13.16
N GLN A 61 -8.45 12.68 12.96
CA GLN A 61 -7.92 13.56 14.00
C GLN A 61 -8.48 14.97 13.81
N ARG A 62 -9.31 15.43 14.76
CA ARG A 62 -9.99 16.74 14.71
C ARG A 62 -9.07 17.91 14.37
N ILE A 63 -7.85 17.95 14.92
CA ILE A 63 -6.90 19.04 14.67
C ILE A 63 -6.40 19.01 13.22
N LEU A 64 -6.11 17.82 12.68
CA LEU A 64 -5.65 17.68 11.30
C LEU A 64 -6.80 17.92 10.32
N ASP A 65 -7.96 17.29 10.53
CA ASP A 65 -9.07 17.41 9.59
C ASP A 65 -9.69 18.81 9.55
N PHE A 66 -9.64 19.56 10.66
CA PHE A 66 -10.25 20.89 10.74
C PHE A 66 -9.25 22.05 10.53
N LEU A 67 -8.09 22.03 11.21
CA LEU A 67 -7.15 23.17 11.18
C LEU A 67 -6.03 22.99 10.15
N PHE A 68 -5.59 21.75 9.91
CA PHE A 68 -4.42 21.46 9.07
C PHE A 68 -4.69 20.28 8.12
N PRO A 69 -5.68 20.39 7.22
CA PRO A 69 -6.14 19.27 6.41
C PRO A 69 -5.04 18.79 5.45
N LEU A 70 -4.97 17.48 5.32
CA LEU A 70 -4.09 16.81 4.36
C LEU A 70 -4.90 16.51 3.10
N ALA A 71 -4.27 16.62 1.92
CA ALA A 71 -4.89 16.20 0.67
C ALA A 71 -4.32 14.84 0.22
N LYS A 72 -5.13 14.01 -0.45
CA LYS A 72 -4.68 12.73 -1.02
C LYS A 72 -3.63 13.00 -2.10
N GLY A 73 -2.47 12.36 -1.97
CA GLY A 73 -1.29 12.66 -2.79
C GLY A 73 -0.51 13.91 -2.37
N GLY A 74 -0.91 14.55 -1.28
CA GLY A 74 -0.18 15.65 -0.63
C GLY A 74 1.04 15.16 0.15
N THR A 75 1.80 16.11 0.70
CA THR A 75 2.98 15.84 1.52
C THR A 75 2.92 16.69 2.78
N ALA A 76 3.20 16.09 3.93
CA ALA A 76 3.24 16.78 5.21
C ALA A 76 4.43 16.33 6.04
N GLY A 77 4.87 17.20 6.94
CA GLY A 77 5.92 16.91 7.92
C GLY A 77 5.41 17.17 9.33
N ILE A 78 5.79 16.31 10.27
CA ILE A 78 5.49 16.45 11.69
C ILE A 78 6.80 16.76 12.42
N PRO A 79 7.21 18.04 12.50
CA PRO A 79 8.41 18.42 13.24
C PRO A 79 8.14 18.39 14.75
N GLY A 80 9.18 18.14 15.55
CA GLY A 80 9.07 18.28 16.99
C GLY A 80 10.26 17.71 17.76
N PRO A 81 10.50 18.17 19.00
CA PRO A 81 11.55 17.65 19.85
C PRO A 81 11.28 16.19 20.26
N PHE A 82 12.23 15.58 20.95
CA PHE A 82 12.00 14.28 21.58
C PHE A 82 10.82 14.37 22.58
N GLY A 83 9.99 13.33 22.63
CA GLY A 83 8.81 13.27 23.51
C GLY A 83 7.59 14.07 23.05
N ALA A 84 7.64 14.73 21.88
CA ALA A 84 6.51 15.53 21.36
C ALA A 84 5.36 14.72 20.73
N GLY A 85 5.36 13.39 20.86
CA GLY A 85 4.28 12.55 20.30
C GLY A 85 4.29 12.38 18.78
N LYS A 86 5.45 12.53 18.12
CA LYS A 86 5.59 12.34 16.66
C LYS A 86 5.14 10.94 16.22
N THR A 87 5.70 9.91 16.86
CA THR A 87 5.43 8.50 16.57
C THR A 87 3.97 8.16 16.79
N VAL A 88 3.38 8.63 17.90
CA VAL A 88 1.94 8.47 18.19
C VAL A 88 1.10 9.10 17.09
N THR A 89 1.42 10.32 16.65
CA THR A 89 0.66 10.99 15.58
C THR A 89 0.75 10.23 14.26
N GLN A 90 1.92 9.70 13.91
CA GLN A 90 2.11 8.88 12.70
C GLN A 90 1.36 7.54 12.78
N GLN A 91 1.37 6.89 13.94
CA GLN A 91 0.58 5.67 14.17
C GLN A 91 -0.91 5.97 14.05
N GLN A 92 -1.41 7.06 14.63
CA GLN A 92 -2.82 7.45 14.51
C GLN A 92 -3.22 7.70 13.04
N LEU A 93 -2.34 8.31 12.24
CA LEU A 93 -2.56 8.45 10.81
C LEU A 93 -2.63 7.09 10.11
N ALA A 94 -1.73 6.16 10.43
CA ALA A 94 -1.75 4.81 9.89
C ALA A 94 -3.04 4.04 10.25
N ARG A 95 -3.58 4.25 11.46
CA ARG A 95 -4.76 3.54 11.99
C ARG A 95 -6.09 4.07 11.45
N TRP A 96 -6.20 5.38 11.30
CA TRP A 96 -7.49 6.05 11.13
C TRP A 96 -7.64 6.80 9.81
N SER A 97 -6.56 6.92 9.03
CA SER A 97 -6.67 7.56 7.73
C SER A 97 -7.53 6.74 6.77
N ASP A 98 -8.26 7.40 5.89
CA ASP A 98 -9.08 6.76 4.85
C ASP A 98 -8.24 6.24 3.66
N ALA A 99 -7.03 5.77 3.95
CA ALA A 99 -6.10 5.14 3.02
C ALA A 99 -6.29 3.62 3.06
N GLN A 100 -6.36 2.98 1.90
CA GLN A 100 -6.49 1.52 1.78
C GLN A 100 -5.18 0.77 2.04
N ILE A 101 -4.04 1.43 1.81
CA ILE A 101 -2.71 0.83 1.97
C ILE A 101 -1.84 1.82 2.72
N VAL A 102 -1.19 1.35 3.79
CA VAL A 102 -0.23 2.12 4.58
C VAL A 102 1.15 1.51 4.45
N VAL A 103 2.12 2.32 4.02
CA VAL A 103 3.53 1.92 3.96
C VAL A 103 4.29 2.63 5.07
N TYR A 104 4.67 1.89 6.12
CA TYR A 104 5.41 2.42 7.25
C TYR A 104 6.92 2.17 7.08
N ILE A 105 7.74 3.23 7.21
CA ILE A 105 9.20 3.14 7.10
C ILE A 105 9.81 3.75 8.35
N GLY A 106 10.34 2.91 9.22
CA GLY A 106 11.12 3.36 10.39
C GLY A 106 12.60 3.52 10.02
N CYS A 107 13.14 4.74 10.12
CA CYS A 107 14.55 5.02 9.82
C CYS A 107 15.23 5.68 11.02
N GLY A 108 16.16 4.98 11.67
CA GLY A 108 16.94 5.54 12.78
C GLY A 108 16.13 5.83 14.05
N GLU A 109 14.95 5.22 14.19
CA GLU A 109 14.09 5.36 15.37
C GLU A 109 14.63 4.58 16.58
N ARG A 110 14.12 4.90 17.77
CA ARG A 110 14.47 4.14 18.97
C ARG A 110 13.91 2.72 18.86
N GLY A 111 14.69 1.73 19.29
CA GLY A 111 14.31 0.31 19.20
C GLY A 111 12.93 0.03 19.80
N ASN A 112 12.63 0.61 20.97
CA ASN A 112 11.33 0.40 21.63
C ASN A 112 10.15 0.92 20.80
N GLU A 113 10.32 2.03 20.06
CA GLU A 113 9.27 2.60 19.21
C GLU A 113 8.97 1.66 18.02
N MET A 114 10.00 1.02 17.45
CA MET A 114 9.84 0.03 16.38
C MET A 114 9.26 -1.30 16.88
N THR A 115 9.64 -1.76 18.07
CA THR A 115 9.07 -2.98 18.67
C THR A 115 7.59 -2.82 18.95
N GLU A 116 7.16 -1.66 19.45
CA GLU A 116 5.75 -1.33 19.65
C GLU A 116 4.96 -1.39 18.34
N VAL A 117 5.47 -0.78 17.26
CA VAL A 117 4.86 -0.86 15.93
C VAL A 117 4.72 -2.32 15.47
N LEU A 118 5.79 -3.11 15.53
CA LEU A 118 5.77 -4.50 15.05
C LEU A 118 4.87 -5.42 15.88
N THR A 119 4.63 -5.09 17.14
CA THR A 119 3.80 -5.89 18.05
C THR A 119 2.33 -5.49 17.98
N GLU A 120 2.05 -4.20 17.79
CA GLU A 120 0.68 -3.67 17.79
C GLU A 120 0.02 -3.65 16.42
N PHE A 121 0.76 -3.39 15.34
CA PHE A 121 0.18 -3.29 13.99
C PHE A 121 -0.55 -4.56 13.53
N PRO A 122 0.00 -5.77 13.73
CA PRO A 122 -0.68 -7.02 13.34
C PRO A 122 -2.09 -7.17 13.96
N HIS A 123 -2.24 -6.71 15.19
CA HIS A 123 -3.48 -6.81 15.98
C HIS A 123 -4.36 -5.57 15.90
N LEU A 124 -3.97 -4.59 15.10
CA LEU A 124 -4.72 -3.39 14.90
C LEU A 124 -5.98 -3.70 14.09
N MET A 125 -7.16 -3.40 14.65
CA MET A 125 -8.41 -3.46 13.91
C MET A 125 -8.51 -2.28 12.93
N ASP A 126 -8.74 -2.59 11.66
CA ASP A 126 -9.19 -1.62 10.67
C ASP A 126 -10.62 -1.20 11.01
N PRO A 127 -10.86 0.10 11.31
CA PRO A 127 -12.19 0.59 11.66
C PRO A 127 -13.19 0.56 10.51
N GLN A 128 -12.77 0.34 9.26
CA GLN A 128 -13.64 0.31 8.09
C GLN A 128 -14.31 -1.06 7.90
N ASN A 129 -13.59 -2.15 8.18
CA ASN A 129 -14.07 -3.53 7.96
C ASN A 129 -14.05 -4.40 9.22
N TRP A 130 -13.50 -3.89 10.33
CA TRP A 130 -13.37 -4.56 11.62
C TRP A 130 -12.52 -5.84 11.59
N GLN A 131 -11.66 -5.98 10.58
CA GLN A 131 -10.64 -7.03 10.49
C GLN A 131 -9.33 -6.49 11.07
N THR A 132 -8.55 -7.37 11.70
CA THR A 132 -7.18 -7.03 12.09
C THR A 132 -6.25 -6.98 10.88
N ALA A 133 -5.13 -6.26 10.95
CA ALA A 133 -4.15 -6.24 9.85
C ALA A 133 -3.66 -7.66 9.49
N ASP A 134 -3.48 -8.54 10.48
CA ASP A 134 -3.18 -9.96 10.26
C ASP A 134 -4.31 -10.69 9.51
N GLU A 135 -5.57 -10.44 9.87
CA GLU A 135 -6.72 -11.01 9.18
C GLU A 135 -6.85 -10.45 7.77
N GLN A 136 -6.55 -9.17 7.55
CA GLN A 136 -6.55 -8.54 6.23
C GLN A 136 -5.50 -9.17 5.31
N ASP A 137 -4.27 -9.32 5.80
CA ASP A 137 -3.17 -9.97 5.07
C ASP A 137 -3.52 -11.44 4.75
N HIS A 138 -4.25 -12.12 5.66
CA HIS A 138 -4.67 -13.50 5.48
C HIS A 138 -5.93 -13.65 4.60
N ASP A 139 -6.87 -12.71 4.62
CA ASP A 139 -8.09 -12.72 3.80
C ASP A 139 -7.80 -12.27 2.38
N ASP A 140 -6.87 -11.34 2.17
CA ASP A 140 -6.32 -11.02 0.83
C ASP A 140 -5.63 -12.26 0.22
N SER A 141 -4.93 -13.06 1.05
CA SER A 141 -4.35 -14.33 0.61
C SER A 141 -5.41 -15.39 0.25
N LYS A 142 -6.57 -15.38 0.92
CA LYS A 142 -7.70 -16.30 0.64
C LYS A 142 -8.61 -15.85 -0.49
N HIS A 143 -8.80 -14.55 -0.68
CA HIS A 143 -9.51 -13.98 -1.82
C HIS A 143 -8.77 -14.24 -3.13
N LEU A 144 -7.43 -14.22 -3.10
CA LEU A 144 -6.58 -14.71 -4.19
C LEU A 144 -6.77 -16.22 -4.45
N GLN A 145 -6.95 -17.06 -3.41
CA GLN A 145 -7.21 -18.50 -3.57
C GLN A 145 -8.66 -18.85 -4.00
N HIS A 146 -9.65 -18.04 -3.63
CA HIS A 146 -11.07 -18.30 -3.93
C HIS A 146 -11.54 -17.72 -5.28
N ALA A 147 -10.83 -16.73 -5.83
CA ALA A 147 -11.06 -16.28 -7.22
C ALA A 147 -10.77 -17.39 -8.25
N GLY A 148 -9.99 -18.43 -7.89
CA GLY A 148 -9.69 -19.59 -8.73
C GLY A 148 -10.73 -20.72 -8.76
N ARG A 149 -11.89 -20.58 -8.11
CA ARG A 149 -12.94 -21.64 -8.09
C ARG A 149 -14.24 -21.30 -8.82
N ARG A 150 -14.32 -20.15 -9.51
CA ARG A 150 -15.47 -19.79 -10.34
C ARG A 150 -15.04 -19.10 -11.63
N ALA A 151 -14.51 -19.88 -12.57
CA ALA A 151 -14.74 -19.81 -14.02
C ALA A 151 -13.96 -20.93 -14.69
#